data_AF-A0A6A3X632-F1
#
_entry.id   AF-A0A6A3X632-F1
#
_cell.length_a   1.000
_cell.length_b   1.000
_cell.length_c   1.000
_cell.angle_alpha   90.00
_cell.angle_beta   90.00
_cell.angle_gamma   90.00
#
_symmetry.space_group_name_H-M   'P 1'
#
loop_
_entity.id
_entity.type
_entity.pdbx_description
1 polymer ?
#
loop_
_entity_poly.entity_id
_entity_poly.type
_entity_poly.pdbx_seq_one_letter_code
_entity_poly.pdbx_strand_id
1 'polypeptide(L)' 'MSGSTNFSAIDLMDGFYQILMCETDMPLTAVSTPSGMLWGWLVMPQGLKGASITSNCMV' A
#
# COMPACT_ATOMS: atom_id res chain seq x y z
N MET A 1 16.69 -3.67 -21.91
CA MET A 1 17.57 -4.28 -20.88
C MET A 1 18.86 -4.84 -21.46
N SER A 2 18.88 -5.39 -22.69
CA SER A 2 20.15 -5.72 -23.35
C SER A 2 20.84 -4.43 -23.83
N GLY A 3 22.13 -4.28 -23.54
CA GLY A 3 22.96 -3.13 -23.93
C GLY A 3 23.14 -2.04 -22.86
N SER A 4 22.39 -2.09 -21.76
CA SER A 4 22.57 -1.16 -20.62
C SER A 4 23.62 -1.67 -19.64
N THR A 5 24.53 -0.78 -19.24
CA THR A 5 25.68 -1.07 -18.37
C THR A 5 25.46 -0.70 -16.91
N ASN A 6 24.49 0.16 -16.62
CA ASN A 6 24.15 0.58 -15.27
C ASN A 6 22.65 0.41 -15.03
N PHE A 7 22.29 -0.13 -13.87
CA PHE A 7 20.92 -0.31 -13.43
C PHE A 7 20.78 0.28 -12.02
N SER A 8 19.63 0.87 -11.74
CA SER A 8 19.24 1.30 -10.41
C SER A 8 17.83 0.79 -10.13
N ALA A 9 17.55 0.52 -8.86
CA ALA A 9 16.22 0.17 -8.38
C ALA A 9 15.80 1.22 -7.36
N ILE A 10 14.54 1.64 -7.42
CA ILE A 10 13.93 2.54 -6.44
C ILE A 10 13.00 1.67 -5.61
N ASP A 11 13.20 1.69 -4.31
CA ASP A 11 12.31 1.00 -3.39
C ASP A 11 11.02 1.79 -3.20
N LEU A 12 9.89 1.10 -3.38
CA LEU A 12 8.54 1.65 -3.29
C LEU A 12 7.74 0.99 -2.17
N MET A 13 8.42 0.34 -1.20
CA MET A 13 7.78 -0.29 -0.03
C MET A 13 6.74 0.62 0.63
N ASP A 14 7.10 1.88 0.89
CA ASP A 14 6.21 2.83 1.54
C ASP A 14 5.31 3.61 0.56
N GLY A 15 5.43 3.36 -0.74
CA GLY A 15 4.61 4.02 -1.76
C GLY A 15 3.11 3.77 -1.60
N PHE A 16 2.72 2.63 -1.02
CA PHE A 16 1.31 2.33 -0.74
C PHE A 16 0.67 3.30 0.26
N TYR A 17 1.44 3.85 1.19
CA TYR A 17 0.93 4.82 2.17
C TYR A 17 0.62 6.19 1.53
N GLN A 18 0.95 6.41 0.26
CA GLN A 18 0.54 7.61 -0.49
C GLN A 18 -0.86 7.47 -1.12
N ILE A 19 -1.39 6.25 -1.16
CA ILE A 19 -2.67 5.93 -1.80
C ILE A 19 -3.79 6.05 -0.78
N LEU A 20 -4.75 6.94 -1.03
CA LEU A 20 -5.90 7.09 -0.15
C LEU A 20 -6.83 5.86 -0.26
N MET A 21 -7.25 5.34 0.88
CA MET A 21 -8.16 4.20 0.93
C MET A 21 -9.60 4.62 0.66
N CYS A 22 -10.40 3.74 0.05
CA CYS A 22 -11.83 3.99 -0.05
C CYS A 22 -12.46 3.96 1.34
N GLU A 23 -13.23 5.00 1.71
CA GLU A 23 -13.84 5.11 3.05
C GLU A 23 -14.77 3.92 3.36
N THR A 24 -15.44 3.37 2.34
CA THR A 24 -16.32 2.19 2.50
C THR A 24 -15.55 0.92 2.89
N ASP A 25 -14.28 0.85 2.51
CA ASP A 25 -13.44 -0.33 2.67
C ASP A 25 -12.52 -0.21 3.90
N MET A 26 -12.42 0.99 4.49
CA MET A 26 -11.66 1.25 5.71
C MET A 26 -12.05 0.32 6.89
N PRO A 27 -13.32 0.00 7.14
CA PRO A 27 -13.70 -0.95 8.20
C PRO A 27 -13.24 -2.39 7.92
N LEU A 28 -13.06 -2.78 6.65
CA LEU A 28 -12.66 -4.14 6.26
C LEU A 28 -11.19 -4.42 6.55
N THR A 29 -10.40 -3.38 6.75
CA THR A 29 -8.95 -3.48 7.01
C THR A 29 -8.59 -3.10 8.44
N ALA A 30 -9.59 -2.92 9.31
CA ALA A 30 -9.35 -2.50 10.69
C ALA A 30 -8.48 -3.52 11.46
N VAL A 31 -7.50 -3.02 12.20
CA VAL A 31 -6.60 -3.81 13.03
C VAL A 31 -6.87 -3.57 14.51
N SER A 32 -6.96 -4.66 15.29
CA SER A 32 -7.06 -4.58 16.75
C SER A 32 -5.67 -4.62 17.37
N THR A 33 -5.40 -3.67 18.25
CA THR A 33 -4.24 -3.73 19.16
C THR A 33 -4.50 -4.73 20.29
N PRO A 34 -3.46 -5.29 20.93
CA PRO A 34 -3.62 -6.18 22.08
C PRO A 34 -4.43 -5.59 23.25
N SER A 35 -4.48 -4.25 23.35
CA SER A 35 -5.33 -3.53 24.32
C SER A 35 -6.83 -3.54 23.96
N GLY A 36 -7.22 -4.11 22.82
CA GLY A 36 -8.60 -4.13 22.33
C GLY A 36 -9.01 -2.89 21.53
N MET A 37 -8.10 -1.94 21.27
CA MET A 37 -8.41 -0.75 20.47
C MET A 37 -8.35 -1.07 18.97
N LEU A 38 -9.42 -0.75 18.24
CA LEU A 38 -9.53 -0.90 16.79
C LEU A 38 -9.03 0.35 16.06
N TRP A 39 -8.23 0.15 15.03
CA TRP A 39 -7.69 1.20 14.16
C TRP A 39 -8.01 0.89 12.71
N GLY A 40 -8.54 1.87 11.97
CA GLY A 40 -8.71 1.80 10.52
C GLY A 40 -7.52 2.40 9.78
N TRP A 41 -7.37 2.05 8.50
CA TRP A 41 -6.33 2.60 7.64
C TRP A 41 -6.88 3.73 6.76
N LEU A 42 -6.35 4.95 6.90
CA LEU A 42 -6.68 6.08 6.02
C LEU A 42 -6.04 5.94 4.63
N VAL A 43 -4.91 5.26 4.57
CA VAL A 43 -4.10 5.03 3.38
C VAL A 43 -3.92 3.54 3.17
N MET A 44 -3.60 3.11 1.95
CA MET A 44 -3.54 1.70 1.61
C MET A 44 -2.46 0.96 2.41
N PRO A 45 -2.84 0.02 3.30
CA PRO A 45 -1.84 -0.77 4.02
C PRO A 45 -1.20 -1.80 3.10
N GLN A 46 0.04 -2.13 3.43
CA GLN A 46 0.77 -3.22 2.77
C GLN A 46 0.08 -4.57 2.97
N GLY A 47 0.29 -5.49 2.03
CA GLY A 47 -0.22 -6.87 2.13
C GLY A 47 -1.65 -7.08 1.62
N LEU A 48 -2.34 -6.02 1.18
CA LEU A 48 -3.62 -6.17 0.50
C LEU A 48 -3.44 -6.69 -0.93
N LYS A 49 -4.20 -7.71 -1.31
CA LYS A 49 -4.15 -8.33 -2.64
C LYS A 49 -4.38 -7.33 -3.78
N GLY A 50 -5.18 -6.29 -3.54
CA GLY A 50 -5.47 -5.23 -4.52
C GLY A 50 -4.46 -4.09 -4.54
N ALA A 51 -3.53 -3.99 -3.59
CA ALA A 51 -2.70 -2.80 -3.43
C ALA A 51 -1.78 -2.53 -4.61
N SER A 52 -1.22 -3.58 -5.22
CA SER A 52 -0.39 -3.45 -6.41
C SER A 52 -1.17 -2.95 -7.63
N ILE A 53 -2.44 -3.34 -7.78
CA ILE A 53 -3.29 -2.90 -8.90
C ILE A 53 -3.55 -1.40 -8.77
N THR A 54 -3.98 -0.96 -7.59
CA THR A 54 -4.25 0.47 -7.33
C THR A 54 -3.00 1.32 -7.45
N SER A 55 -1.83 0.80 -7.04
CA SER A 55 -0.54 1.50 -7.19
C SER A 55 -0.11 1.65 -8.65
N ASN A 56 -0.35 0.66 -9.51
CA ASN A 56 -0.04 0.77 -10.95
C ASN A 56 -0.84 1.89 -11.64
N CYS A 57 -2.03 2.24 -11.13
CA CYS A 57 -2.82 3.34 -11.67
C CYS A 57 -2.26 4.74 -11.37
N MET A 58 -1.23 4.84 -10.53
CA MET A 58 -0.59 6.10 -10.15
C MET A 58 0.69 6.40 -10.91
N VAL A 59 1.23 5.40 -11.63
CA VAL A 59 2.45 5.48 -12.45
C VAL A 59 2.13 5.89 -13.89
#